data_AF-A0A954EWK3-F1
#
_entry.id   AF-A0A954EWK3-F1
#
_cell.length_a   1.000
_cell.length_b   1.000
_cell.length_c   1.000
_cell.angle_alpha   90.00
_cell.angle_beta   90.00
_cell.angle_gamma   90.00
#
_symmetry.space_group_name_H-M   'P 1'
#
loop_
_entity.id
_entity.type
_entity.pdbx_description
1 polymer ?
#
loop_
_entity_poly.entity_id
_entity_poly.type
_entity_poly.pdbx_seq_one_letter_code
_entity_poly.pdbx_strand_id
1 'polypeptide(L)'
;MVRSVAQAAVVSVGWLTMAIPSLAASQQFPYSATVIADDVEVRCGPGSKFYVTGSLTKQDEVTVHRHDHGGWYMIAPPQGSFSWIEATLVEKSGDQGTVTIDLAEAPTGRATVYIGSQSGRDHSYFGRELTNGDQVQILGEEVLQMPQGATRMYKIVPPSQEFRWVKGEFLVPTDQTLQQRLAEDPYQIPPRHRQRLATLDLKPIGATEMAQADDAKPILGVPMESGPQLALTQEPPISQKGLAVAEAFDDR
;
A
#
# COMPACT_ATOMS: atom_id res chain seq x y z
N MET A 1 87.35 -18.61 5.50
CA MET A 1 86.30 -17.58 5.33
C MET A 1 85.48 -17.92 4.09
N VAL A 2 84.27 -18.43 4.25
CA VAL A 2 83.25 -18.50 3.18
C VAL A 2 81.90 -18.25 3.86
N ARG A 3 81.21 -17.17 3.49
CA ARG A 3 79.87 -16.81 3.99
C ARG A 3 78.83 -17.51 3.12
N SER A 4 77.98 -18.35 3.69
CA SER A 4 76.80 -18.91 3.01
C SER A 4 75.59 -18.06 3.34
N VAL A 5 74.93 -17.52 2.32
CA VAL A 5 73.69 -16.75 2.42
C VAL A 5 72.56 -17.69 2.02
N ALA A 6 71.67 -18.03 2.95
CA ALA A 6 70.47 -18.78 2.66
C ALA A 6 69.38 -17.83 2.13
N GLN A 7 68.93 -18.04 0.89
CA GLN A 7 67.76 -17.39 0.32
C GLN A 7 66.49 -18.00 0.92
N ALA A 8 65.65 -17.17 1.55
CA ALA A 8 64.32 -17.56 1.97
C ALA A 8 63.36 -17.45 0.77
N ALA A 9 62.78 -18.58 0.35
CA ALA A 9 61.71 -18.62 -0.64
C ALA A 9 60.40 -18.16 0.03
N VAL A 10 59.80 -17.07 -0.48
CA VAL A 10 58.48 -16.62 -0.08
C VAL A 10 57.45 -17.37 -0.93
N VAL A 11 56.64 -18.22 -0.29
CA VAL A 11 55.48 -18.86 -0.93
C VAL A 11 54.30 -17.93 -0.80
N SER A 12 53.94 -17.25 -1.89
CA SER A 12 52.77 -16.39 -1.97
C SER A 12 51.51 -17.25 -2.12
N VAL A 13 50.72 -17.37 -1.06
CA VAL A 13 49.39 -18.00 -1.12
C VAL A 13 48.43 -16.99 -1.78
N GLY A 14 48.08 -17.24 -3.04
CA GLY A 14 47.09 -16.44 -3.75
C GLY A 14 45.69 -16.68 -3.18
N TRP A 15 45.06 -15.63 -2.66
CA TRP A 15 43.67 -15.67 -2.21
C TRP A 15 42.77 -15.62 -3.45
N LEU A 16 42.19 -16.77 -3.83
CA LEU A 16 41.14 -16.83 -4.84
C LEU A 16 39.84 -16.33 -4.20
N THR A 17 39.47 -15.07 -4.45
CA THR A 17 38.16 -14.54 -4.08
C THR A 17 37.10 -15.12 -5.00
N MET A 18 36.49 -16.22 -4.58
CA MET A 18 35.28 -16.71 -5.23
C MET A 18 34.16 -15.71 -4.92
N ALA A 19 33.83 -14.86 -5.89
CA ALA A 19 32.63 -14.01 -5.80
C ALA A 19 31.42 -14.94 -5.76
N ILE A 20 30.77 -15.06 -4.60
CA ILE A 20 29.49 -15.74 -4.48
C ILE A 20 28.47 -14.82 -5.16
N PRO A 21 27.85 -15.21 -6.28
CA PRO A 21 26.76 -14.42 -6.81
C PRO A 21 25.63 -14.46 -5.78
N SER A 22 25.33 -13.31 -5.17
CA SER A 22 24.07 -13.13 -4.45
C SER A 22 22.95 -13.30 -5.46
N LEU A 23 22.36 -14.50 -5.52
CA LEU A 23 21.05 -14.69 -6.10
C LEU A 23 20.06 -14.00 -5.16
N ALA A 24 19.89 -12.69 -5.33
CA ALA A 24 18.70 -12.01 -4.87
C ALA A 24 17.54 -12.57 -5.70
N ALA A 25 16.98 -13.70 -5.27
CA ALA A 25 15.81 -14.28 -5.87
C ALA A 25 14.65 -13.32 -5.61
N SER A 26 14.28 -12.52 -6.61
CA SER A 26 13.09 -11.69 -6.54
C SER A 26 11.88 -12.61 -6.34
N GLN A 27 11.02 -12.27 -5.37
CA GLN A 27 9.76 -12.97 -5.20
C GLN A 27 8.97 -12.89 -6.51
N GLN A 28 8.53 -14.04 -7.01
CA GLN A 28 7.76 -14.10 -8.26
C GLN A 28 6.29 -13.79 -7.96
N PHE A 29 5.78 -12.77 -8.64
CA PHE A 29 4.37 -12.38 -8.59
C PHE A 29 3.72 -12.57 -9.96
N PRO A 30 2.38 -12.78 -10.01
CA PRO A 30 1.53 -13.10 -8.88
C PRO A 30 1.75 -14.54 -8.37
N TYR A 31 1.28 -14.85 -7.16
CA TYR A 31 1.27 -16.21 -6.62
C TYR A 31 -0.02 -16.48 -5.82
N SER A 32 -0.42 -17.74 -5.70
CA SER A 32 -1.60 -18.14 -4.91
C SER A 32 -1.26 -18.35 -3.44
N ALA A 33 -2.17 -17.94 -2.55
CA ALA A 33 -2.06 -18.14 -1.11
C ALA A 33 -3.39 -18.58 -0.51
N THR A 34 -3.32 -19.39 0.54
CA THR A 34 -4.46 -19.82 1.33
C THR A 34 -4.58 -18.98 2.59
N VAL A 35 -5.81 -18.59 2.91
CA VAL A 35 -6.19 -17.89 4.14
C VAL A 35 -6.24 -18.88 5.30
N ILE A 36 -5.64 -18.54 6.44
CA ILE A 36 -5.51 -19.48 7.57
C ILE A 36 -6.41 -19.16 8.78
N ALA A 37 -7.17 -18.07 8.74
CA ALA A 37 -8.04 -17.63 9.82
C ALA A 37 -9.41 -17.21 9.25
N ASP A 38 -10.43 -17.22 10.09
CA ASP A 38 -11.77 -16.72 9.76
C ASP A 38 -11.87 -15.20 9.99
N ASP A 39 -12.87 -14.58 9.37
CA ASP A 39 -13.19 -13.16 9.49
C ASP A 39 -12.01 -12.21 9.19
N VAL A 40 -11.16 -12.59 8.23
CA VAL A 40 -9.99 -11.79 7.83
C VAL A 40 -10.45 -10.63 6.96
N GLU A 41 -10.35 -9.40 7.48
CA GLU A 41 -10.77 -8.21 6.76
C GLU A 41 -9.97 -7.96 5.47
N VAL A 42 -10.70 -7.67 4.40
CA VAL A 42 -10.17 -7.21 3.11
C VAL A 42 -10.52 -5.75 2.92
N ARG A 43 -9.54 -4.90 2.65
CA ARG A 43 -9.68 -3.44 2.61
C ARG A 43 -9.44 -2.88 1.21
N CYS A 44 -9.93 -1.66 0.98
CA CYS A 44 -9.72 -0.94 -0.27
C CYS A 44 -8.30 -0.37 -0.43
N GLY A 45 -7.46 -0.40 0.62
CA GLY A 45 -6.08 0.07 0.59
C GLY A 45 -5.24 -0.46 1.75
N PRO A 46 -3.91 -0.27 1.74
CA PRO A 46 -3.01 -0.79 2.76
C PRO A 46 -3.04 0.10 4.02
N GLY A 47 -3.83 -0.28 5.03
CA GLY A 47 -3.86 0.40 6.32
C GLY A 47 -5.24 0.49 6.97
N SER A 48 -5.26 0.88 8.24
CA SER A 48 -6.49 0.99 9.04
C SER A 48 -7.42 2.12 8.58
N LYS A 49 -6.88 3.18 7.95
CA LYS A 49 -7.65 4.30 7.41
C LYS A 49 -8.49 3.94 6.18
N PHE A 50 -8.22 2.81 5.55
CA PHE A 50 -8.95 2.33 4.38
C PHE A 50 -10.11 1.46 4.83
N TYR A 51 -11.31 1.73 4.35
CA TYR A 51 -12.50 1.00 4.77
C TYR A 51 -12.44 -0.48 4.37
N VAL A 52 -13.13 -1.31 5.14
CA VAL A 52 -13.30 -2.74 4.88
C VAL A 52 -14.26 -2.92 3.72
N THR A 53 -13.88 -3.79 2.79
CA THR A 53 -14.64 -4.12 1.58
C THR A 53 -15.33 -5.47 1.63
N GLY A 54 -14.89 -6.34 2.55
CA GLY A 54 -15.41 -7.68 2.78
C GLY A 54 -14.49 -8.42 3.75
N SER A 55 -14.74 -9.72 3.93
CA SER A 55 -13.90 -10.61 4.73
C SER A 55 -13.60 -11.89 3.96
N LEU A 56 -12.51 -12.55 4.35
CA LEU A 56 -12.11 -13.87 3.92
C LEU A 56 -12.26 -14.85 5.07
N THR A 57 -12.56 -16.09 4.73
CA THR A 57 -12.70 -17.21 5.65
C THR A 57 -11.48 -18.13 5.53
N LYS A 58 -11.23 -18.93 6.55
CA LYS A 58 -10.18 -19.94 6.50
C LYS A 58 -10.38 -20.85 5.28
N GLN A 59 -9.28 -21.22 4.65
CA GLN A 59 -9.21 -22.00 3.40
C GLN A 59 -9.58 -21.26 2.12
N ASP A 60 -10.03 -20.00 2.18
CA ASP A 60 -10.16 -19.19 0.97
C ASP A 60 -8.81 -19.08 0.26
N GLU A 61 -8.83 -19.12 -1.07
CA GLU A 61 -7.64 -18.89 -1.89
C GLU A 61 -7.66 -17.49 -2.48
N VAL A 62 -6.51 -16.83 -2.44
CA VAL A 62 -6.31 -15.49 -3.02
C VAL A 62 -5.08 -15.46 -3.90
N THR A 63 -5.12 -14.62 -4.92
CA THR A 63 -3.96 -14.32 -5.78
C THR A 63 -3.26 -13.07 -5.26
N VAL A 64 -2.03 -13.22 -4.77
CA VAL A 64 -1.19 -12.12 -4.28
C VAL A 64 -0.37 -11.54 -5.41
N HIS A 65 -0.46 -10.22 -5.61
CA HIS A 65 0.23 -9.49 -6.68
C HIS A 65 1.42 -8.66 -6.19
N ARG A 66 1.43 -8.25 -4.93
CA ARG A 66 2.51 -7.45 -4.35
C ARG A 66 2.50 -7.49 -2.83
N HIS A 67 3.66 -7.30 -2.21
CA HIS A 67 3.77 -7.00 -0.79
C HIS A 67 4.05 -5.51 -0.61
N ASP A 68 3.26 -4.87 0.24
CA ASP A 68 3.38 -3.47 0.60
C ASP A 68 3.85 -3.33 2.06
N HIS A 69 4.37 -2.15 2.40
CA HIS A 69 4.85 -1.82 3.74
C HIS A 69 3.79 -2.08 4.82
N GLY A 70 4.24 -2.37 6.04
CA GLY A 70 3.33 -2.66 7.16
C GLY A 70 2.65 -4.03 7.08
N GLY A 71 3.15 -4.93 6.24
CA GLY A 71 2.68 -6.32 6.12
C GLY A 71 1.36 -6.46 5.35
N TRP A 72 1.05 -5.51 4.48
CA TRP A 72 -0.15 -5.56 3.63
C TRP A 72 0.16 -6.24 2.31
N TYR A 73 -0.66 -7.20 1.91
CA TYR A 73 -0.53 -7.88 0.63
C TYR A 73 -1.64 -7.39 -0.29
N MET A 74 -1.26 -6.94 -1.48
CA MET A 74 -2.18 -6.56 -2.54
C MET A 74 -2.65 -7.84 -3.25
N ILE A 75 -3.95 -8.09 -3.24
CA ILE A 75 -4.59 -9.27 -3.79
C ILE A 75 -5.56 -8.92 -4.92
N ALA A 76 -5.82 -9.89 -5.81
CA ALA A 76 -6.96 -9.80 -6.71
C ALA A 76 -8.27 -9.68 -5.88
N PRO A 77 -9.30 -8.97 -6.37
CA PRO A 77 -10.56 -8.84 -5.66
C PRO A 77 -11.17 -10.22 -5.35
N PRO A 78 -11.46 -10.54 -4.07
CA PRO A 78 -12.12 -11.78 -3.71
C PRO A 78 -13.50 -11.93 -4.37
N GLN A 79 -13.99 -13.15 -4.46
CA GLN A 79 -15.34 -13.42 -4.95
C GLN A 79 -16.39 -12.58 -4.20
N GLY A 80 -17.38 -12.05 -4.94
CA GLY A 80 -18.42 -11.17 -4.37
C GLY A 80 -18.00 -9.71 -4.21
N SER A 81 -16.71 -9.39 -4.43
CA SER A 81 -16.27 -7.99 -4.57
C SER A 81 -17.00 -7.31 -5.72
N PHE A 82 -17.19 -6.00 -5.58
CA PHE A 82 -17.80 -5.16 -6.60
C PHE A 82 -17.21 -3.76 -6.55
N SER A 83 -17.46 -2.99 -7.60
CA SER A 83 -17.06 -1.60 -7.75
C SER A 83 -18.20 -0.76 -8.32
N TRP A 84 -18.04 0.55 -8.29
CA TRP A 84 -19.03 1.52 -8.76
C TRP A 84 -18.48 2.35 -9.91
N ILE A 85 -19.29 2.54 -10.93
CA ILE A 85 -19.02 3.45 -12.06
C ILE A 85 -20.24 4.32 -12.31
N GLU A 86 -20.03 5.57 -12.71
CA GLU A 86 -21.13 6.48 -12.99
C GLU A 86 -21.98 5.99 -14.17
N ALA A 87 -23.30 5.96 -13.99
CA ALA A 87 -24.20 5.35 -14.95
C ALA A 87 -24.35 6.14 -16.27
N THR A 88 -24.01 7.43 -16.27
CA THR A 88 -23.98 8.31 -17.45
C THR A 88 -22.83 7.96 -18.40
N LEU A 89 -21.78 7.32 -17.89
CA LEU A 89 -20.56 6.97 -18.64
C LEU A 89 -20.60 5.55 -19.22
N VAL A 90 -21.74 4.85 -19.12
CA VAL A 90 -21.87 3.45 -19.54
C VAL A 90 -23.16 3.24 -20.33
N GLU A 91 -23.00 2.84 -21.58
CA GLU A 91 -24.09 2.33 -22.41
C GLU A 91 -24.42 0.88 -22.00
N LYS A 92 -25.57 0.69 -21.37
CA LYS A 92 -26.01 -0.59 -20.81
C LYS A 92 -26.80 -1.42 -21.82
N SER A 93 -26.46 -2.71 -21.94
CA SER A 93 -27.19 -3.73 -22.70
C SER A 93 -27.36 -4.99 -21.85
N GLY A 94 -28.54 -5.13 -21.23
CA GLY A 94 -28.80 -6.17 -20.24
C GLY A 94 -27.88 -6.00 -19.01
N ASP A 95 -27.16 -7.07 -18.66
CA ASP A 95 -26.17 -7.09 -17.56
C ASP A 95 -24.75 -6.76 -18.04
N GLN A 96 -24.59 -6.31 -19.29
CA GLN A 96 -23.32 -5.83 -19.84
C GLN A 96 -23.39 -4.32 -20.07
N GLY A 97 -22.23 -3.67 -20.05
CA GLY A 97 -22.10 -2.25 -20.33
C GLY A 97 -20.82 -1.93 -21.10
N THR A 98 -20.91 -0.99 -22.03
CA THR A 98 -19.75 -0.41 -22.72
C THR A 98 -19.51 0.98 -22.18
N VAL A 99 -18.28 1.29 -21.80
CA VAL A 99 -17.89 2.63 -21.35
C VAL A 99 -17.93 3.60 -22.54
N THR A 100 -18.74 4.66 -22.40
CA THR A 100 -18.97 5.70 -23.39
C THR A 100 -18.90 7.06 -22.69
N ILE A 101 -17.78 7.75 -22.87
CA ILE A 101 -17.39 8.98 -22.22
C ILE A 101 -17.50 10.10 -23.24
N ASP A 102 -18.41 11.04 -22.98
CA ASP A 102 -18.41 12.35 -23.60
C ASP A 102 -17.39 13.25 -22.85
N LEU A 103 -16.49 13.90 -23.59
CA LEU A 103 -15.50 14.82 -23.02
C LEU A 103 -16.14 16.05 -22.37
N ALA A 104 -17.40 16.37 -22.70
CA ALA A 104 -18.17 17.38 -21.98
C ALA A 104 -18.51 16.95 -20.54
N GLU A 105 -18.73 15.65 -20.31
CA GLU A 105 -19.11 15.08 -19.01
C GLU A 105 -17.88 14.69 -18.18
N ALA A 106 -16.81 14.20 -18.83
CA ALA A 106 -15.54 13.88 -18.17
C ALA A 106 -14.35 14.40 -19.01
N PRO A 107 -13.85 15.62 -18.73
CA PRO A 107 -12.79 16.26 -19.51
C PRO A 107 -11.47 15.48 -19.57
N THR A 108 -11.23 14.57 -18.63
CA THR A 108 -10.05 13.69 -18.62
C THR A 108 -10.14 12.57 -19.65
N GLY A 109 -11.33 12.29 -20.21
CA GLY A 109 -11.58 11.14 -21.06
C GLY A 109 -11.51 9.80 -20.31
N ARG A 110 -11.71 9.83 -18.98
CA ARG A 110 -11.57 8.68 -18.09
C ARG A 110 -12.81 8.54 -17.23
N ALA A 111 -13.33 7.31 -17.13
CA ALA A 111 -14.40 6.97 -16.21
C ALA A 111 -13.79 6.41 -14.92
N THR A 112 -14.00 7.11 -13.80
CA THR A 112 -13.50 6.67 -12.51
C THR A 112 -14.32 5.50 -11.96
N VAL A 113 -13.62 4.44 -11.55
CA VAL A 113 -14.19 3.30 -10.85
C VAL A 113 -13.84 3.40 -9.38
N TYR A 114 -14.85 3.34 -8.53
CA TYR A 114 -14.70 3.39 -7.08
C TYR A 114 -14.87 1.99 -6.50
N ILE A 115 -13.98 1.60 -5.59
CA ILE A 115 -14.06 0.32 -4.90
C ILE A 115 -15.35 0.29 -4.05
N GLY A 116 -16.11 -0.80 -4.12
CA GLY A 116 -17.29 -1.02 -3.28
C GLY A 116 -17.00 -1.84 -2.03
N SER A 117 -17.83 -1.65 -1.00
CA SER A 117 -17.83 -2.44 0.24
C SER A 117 -19.08 -3.32 0.38
N GLN A 118 -18.89 -4.59 0.72
CA GLN A 118 -19.99 -5.52 0.98
C GLN A 118 -20.69 -5.27 2.32
N SER A 119 -20.01 -4.63 3.28
CA SER A 119 -20.52 -4.40 4.64
C SER A 119 -21.20 -3.04 4.82
N GLY A 120 -21.27 -2.21 3.77
CA GLY A 120 -21.82 -0.86 3.90
C GLY A 120 -21.88 -0.10 2.58
N ARG A 121 -22.01 1.23 2.71
CA ARG A 121 -22.06 2.16 1.58
C ARG A 121 -20.75 2.86 1.30
N ASP A 122 -19.62 2.39 1.85
CA ASP A 122 -18.32 3.00 1.56
C ASP A 122 -17.94 2.81 0.08
N HIS A 123 -17.57 3.93 -0.56
CA HIS A 123 -17.24 3.98 -2.00
C HIS A 123 -16.28 5.14 -2.35
N SER A 124 -15.53 5.65 -1.37
CA SER A 124 -14.69 6.84 -1.57
C SER A 124 -13.30 6.54 -2.16
N TYR A 125 -12.90 5.28 -2.19
CA TYR A 125 -11.57 4.89 -2.66
C TYR A 125 -11.55 4.64 -4.16
N PHE A 126 -10.65 5.36 -4.84
CA PHE A 126 -10.36 5.19 -6.25
C PHE A 126 -9.75 3.81 -6.52
N GLY A 127 -10.39 3.00 -7.37
CA GLY A 127 -9.89 1.70 -7.78
C GLY A 127 -9.06 1.80 -9.07
N ARG A 128 -9.72 2.17 -10.17
CA ARG A 128 -9.09 2.35 -11.48
C ARG A 128 -9.86 3.31 -12.37
N GLU A 129 -9.29 3.60 -13.53
CA GLU A 129 -9.98 4.29 -14.61
C GLU A 129 -10.30 3.32 -15.76
N LEU A 130 -11.44 3.57 -16.40
CA LEU A 130 -11.83 2.97 -17.68
C LEU A 130 -11.78 4.02 -18.78
N THR A 131 -11.66 3.56 -20.02
CA THR A 131 -11.69 4.37 -21.24
C THR A 131 -12.78 3.92 -22.19
N ASN A 132 -13.07 4.73 -23.21
CA ASN A 132 -14.07 4.40 -24.23
C ASN A 132 -13.87 3.01 -24.84
N GLY A 133 -14.94 2.22 -24.85
CA GLY A 133 -14.94 0.85 -25.37
C GLY A 133 -14.66 -0.24 -24.33
N ASP A 134 -14.18 0.12 -23.13
CA ASP A 134 -14.03 -0.86 -22.05
C ASP A 134 -15.37 -1.50 -21.71
N GLN A 135 -15.35 -2.81 -21.48
CA GLN A 135 -16.55 -3.58 -21.14
C GLN A 135 -16.63 -3.79 -19.62
N VAL A 136 -17.84 -3.71 -19.09
CA VAL A 136 -18.15 -4.00 -17.69
C VAL A 136 -19.35 -4.94 -17.59
N GLN A 137 -19.34 -5.82 -16.60
CA GLN A 137 -20.52 -6.57 -16.20
C GLN A 137 -21.23 -5.83 -15.07
N ILE A 138 -22.50 -5.52 -15.27
CA ILE A 138 -23.35 -4.78 -14.33
C ILE A 138 -24.08 -5.78 -13.43
N LEU A 139 -23.97 -5.56 -12.13
CA LEU A 139 -24.60 -6.33 -11.05
C LEU A 139 -25.86 -5.67 -10.49
N GLY A 140 -26.04 -4.38 -10.77
CA GLY A 140 -27.15 -3.58 -10.26
C GLY A 140 -26.88 -2.09 -10.42
N GLU A 141 -27.77 -1.26 -9.87
CA GLU A 141 -27.64 0.20 -9.88
C GLU A 141 -28.16 0.80 -8.58
N GLU A 142 -27.56 1.92 -8.18
CA GLU A 142 -27.90 2.63 -6.96
C GLU A 142 -27.61 4.13 -7.10
N VAL A 143 -28.31 4.98 -6.35
CA VAL A 143 -27.96 6.39 -6.20
C VAL A 143 -27.06 6.55 -4.97
N LEU A 144 -25.82 6.97 -5.19
CA LEU A 144 -24.83 7.18 -4.12
C LEU A 144 -24.57 8.67 -3.90
N GLN A 145 -24.22 9.04 -2.67
CA GLN A 145 -23.81 10.39 -2.34
C GLN A 145 -22.33 10.60 -2.67
N MET A 146 -22.06 11.17 -3.84
CA MET A 146 -20.72 11.53 -4.32
C MET A 146 -20.34 12.95 -3.88
N PRO A 147 -19.05 13.35 -3.99
CA PRO A 147 -18.63 14.73 -3.73
C PRO A 147 -19.41 15.77 -4.54
N GLN A 148 -19.76 15.45 -5.80
CA GLN A 148 -20.57 16.31 -6.66
C GLN A 148 -22.09 16.26 -6.40
N GLY A 149 -22.59 15.35 -5.56
CA GLY A 149 -24.01 15.21 -5.27
C GLY A 149 -24.51 13.76 -5.33
N ALA A 150 -25.83 13.60 -5.25
CA ALA A 150 -26.46 12.31 -5.44
C ALA A 150 -26.34 11.88 -6.91
N THR A 151 -25.61 10.81 -7.17
CA THR A 151 -25.27 10.35 -8.52
C THR A 151 -25.74 8.91 -8.71
N ARG A 152 -26.33 8.62 -9.87
CA ARG A 152 -26.70 7.24 -10.24
C ARG A 152 -25.45 6.48 -10.68
N MET A 153 -25.18 5.36 -10.02
CA MET A 153 -24.01 4.52 -10.21
C MET A 153 -24.44 3.11 -10.60
N TYR A 154 -23.70 2.47 -11.50
CA TYR A 154 -23.79 1.03 -11.72
C TYR A 154 -22.85 0.30 -10.75
N LYS A 155 -23.40 -0.72 -10.09
CA LYS A 155 -22.62 -1.76 -9.40
C LYS A 155 -22.06 -2.67 -10.47
N ILE A 156 -20.75 -2.84 -10.53
CA ILE A 156 -20.09 -3.67 -11.54
C ILE A 156 -19.21 -4.75 -10.90
N VAL A 157 -19.00 -5.84 -11.62
CA VAL A 157 -17.89 -6.76 -11.32
C VAL A 157 -16.59 -5.95 -11.36
N PRO A 158 -15.66 -6.13 -10.40
CA PRO A 158 -14.41 -5.39 -10.37
C PRO A 158 -13.68 -5.56 -11.70
N PRO A 159 -13.38 -4.46 -12.40
CA PRO A 159 -12.75 -4.54 -13.71
C PRO A 159 -11.28 -4.98 -13.56
N SER A 160 -10.69 -5.53 -14.63
CA SER A 160 -9.32 -6.09 -14.57
C SER A 160 -8.31 -5.11 -14.00
N GLN A 161 -7.27 -5.60 -13.31
CA GLN A 161 -6.22 -4.77 -12.70
C GLN A 161 -6.71 -3.83 -11.58
N GLU A 162 -7.92 -4.05 -11.04
CA GLU A 162 -8.28 -3.58 -9.69
C GLU A 162 -7.71 -4.55 -8.63
N PHE A 163 -7.41 -4.05 -7.44
CA PHE A 163 -6.87 -4.84 -6.34
C PHE A 163 -7.52 -4.50 -4.99
N ARG A 164 -7.35 -5.41 -4.03
CA ARG A 164 -7.73 -5.25 -2.61
C ARG A 164 -6.53 -5.54 -1.71
N TRP A 165 -6.63 -5.22 -0.43
CA TRP A 165 -5.54 -5.42 0.53
C TRP A 165 -5.95 -6.26 1.72
N VAL A 166 -5.08 -7.17 2.13
CA VAL A 166 -5.25 -8.03 3.30
C VAL A 166 -3.92 -8.14 4.05
N LYS A 167 -3.96 -8.36 5.37
CA LYS A 167 -2.75 -8.59 6.16
C LYS A 167 -2.10 -9.92 5.78
N GLY A 168 -0.82 -9.88 5.39
CA GLY A 168 -0.07 -11.04 4.94
C GLY A 168 0.17 -12.11 6.02
N GLU A 169 0.01 -11.75 7.30
CA GLU A 169 0.10 -12.71 8.42
C GLU A 169 -1.00 -13.79 8.38
N PHE A 170 -2.12 -13.51 7.69
CA PHE A 170 -3.21 -14.47 7.50
C PHE A 170 -3.08 -15.29 6.22
N LEU A 171 -1.99 -15.11 5.46
CA LEU A 171 -1.78 -15.77 4.18
C LEU A 171 -0.56 -16.70 4.21
N VAL A 172 -0.74 -17.90 3.67
CA VAL A 172 0.32 -18.88 3.43
C VAL A 172 0.36 -19.20 1.93
N PRO A 173 1.48 -18.96 1.21
CA PRO A 173 1.59 -19.34 -0.19
C PRO A 173 1.29 -20.82 -0.42
N THR A 174 0.62 -21.17 -1.52
CA THR A 174 0.35 -22.59 -1.83
C THR A 174 1.59 -23.33 -2.33
N ASP A 175 2.55 -22.62 -2.95
CA ASP A 175 3.85 -23.16 -3.36
C ASP A 175 4.77 -23.38 -2.14
N GLN A 176 5.11 -24.65 -1.87
CA GLN A 176 5.99 -25.06 -0.78
C GLN A 176 7.41 -24.48 -0.90
N THR A 177 7.92 -24.31 -2.13
CA THR A 177 9.24 -23.72 -2.37
C THR A 177 9.24 -22.25 -1.96
N LEU A 178 8.16 -21.53 -2.28
CA LEU A 178 7.98 -20.14 -1.84
C LEU A 178 7.82 -20.05 -0.32
N GLN A 179 7.09 -20.98 0.30
CA GLN A 179 6.98 -21.03 1.77
C GLN A 179 8.35 -21.20 2.45
N GLN A 180 9.19 -22.10 1.94
CA GLN A 180 10.55 -22.33 2.47
C GLN A 180 11.39 -21.06 2.35
N ARG A 181 11.41 -20.42 1.18
CA ARG A 181 12.14 -19.17 0.97
C ARG A 181 11.68 -18.04 1.89
N LEU A 182 10.36 -17.88 2.08
CA LEU A 182 9.82 -16.86 3.00
C LEU A 182 10.11 -17.16 4.47
N ALA A 183 10.32 -18.43 4.84
CA ALA A 183 10.70 -18.81 6.19
C ALA A 183 12.17 -18.49 6.50
N GLU A 184 13.01 -18.43 5.46
CA GLU A 184 14.44 -18.12 5.54
C GLU A 184 14.73 -16.61 5.46
N ASP A 185 13.75 -15.80 5.04
CA ASP A 185 13.86 -14.33 4.99
C ASP A 185 13.70 -13.72 6.39
N PRO A 186 14.77 -13.14 6.98
CA PRO A 186 14.74 -12.61 8.35
C PRO A 186 13.87 -11.35 8.50
N TYR A 187 13.41 -10.75 7.39
CA TYR A 187 12.53 -9.58 7.40
C TYR A 187 11.04 -9.94 7.23
N GLN A 188 10.72 -11.22 7.09
CA GLN A 188 9.35 -11.72 6.97
C GLN A 188 8.94 -12.49 8.22
N ILE A 189 7.68 -12.40 8.62
CA ILE A 189 7.13 -13.30 9.67
C ILE A 189 7.08 -14.70 9.07
N PRO A 190 7.82 -15.70 9.60
CA PRO A 190 7.89 -17.01 8.97
C PRO A 190 6.50 -17.68 8.91
N PRO A 191 6.13 -18.36 7.80
CA PRO A 191 4.82 -18.99 7.64
C PRO A 191 4.43 -19.95 8.78
N ARG A 192 5.40 -20.63 9.39
CA ARG A 192 5.17 -21.54 10.54
C ARG A 192 4.59 -20.83 11.77
N HIS A 193 4.99 -19.56 12.01
CA HIS A 193 4.44 -18.77 13.11
C HIS A 193 2.99 -18.35 12.83
N ARG A 194 2.65 -18.10 11.56
CA ARG A 194 1.29 -17.79 11.11
C ARG A 194 0.33 -18.97 11.36
N GLN A 195 0.76 -20.18 11.01
CA GLN A 195 -0.03 -21.41 11.22
C GLN A 195 -0.31 -21.69 12.71
N ARG A 196 0.64 -21.34 13.60
CA ARG A 196 0.45 -21.49 15.06
C ARG A 196 -0.60 -20.52 15.60
N LEU A 197 -0.64 -19.27 15.13
CA LEU A 197 -1.68 -18.29 15.48
C LEU A 197 -3.07 -18.78 15.06
N ALA A 198 -3.18 -19.32 13.84
CA ALA A 198 -4.41 -19.90 13.30
C ALA A 198 -4.93 -21.15 14.03
N THR A 199 -4.06 -21.89 14.71
CA THR A 199 -4.43 -23.13 15.44
C THR A 199 -4.90 -22.82 16.87
N LEU A 200 -4.61 -21.62 17.38
CA LEU A 200 -4.88 -21.27 18.78
C LEU A 200 -6.19 -20.49 18.97
N ASP A 201 -6.96 -20.17 17.92
CA ASP A 201 -8.09 -19.20 17.95
C ASP A 201 -7.72 -17.89 18.67
N LEU A 202 -6.43 -17.59 18.78
CA LEU A 202 -5.95 -16.36 19.36
C LEU A 202 -5.99 -15.32 18.25
N LYS A 203 -6.97 -14.42 18.33
CA LYS A 203 -6.84 -13.11 17.69
C LYS A 203 -5.45 -12.57 18.06
N PRO A 204 -4.62 -12.15 17.11
CA PRO A 204 -3.31 -11.60 17.43
C PRO A 204 -3.48 -10.46 18.44
N ILE A 205 -2.92 -10.63 19.63
CA ILE A 205 -2.83 -9.56 20.63
C ILE A 205 -1.77 -8.60 20.10
N GLY A 206 -2.22 -7.61 19.32
CA GLY A 206 -1.32 -6.72 18.62
C GLY A 206 -1.99 -5.76 17.63
N ALA A 207 -3.16 -5.21 17.98
CA ALA A 207 -3.73 -4.06 17.27
C ALA A 207 -4.56 -3.14 18.19
N THR A 208 -4.34 -3.16 19.51
CA THR A 208 -5.14 -2.36 20.46
C THR A 208 -4.32 -1.43 21.37
N GLU A 209 -2.99 -1.35 21.23
CA GLU A 209 -2.22 -0.45 22.12
C GLU A 209 -1.10 0.31 21.38
N MET A 210 -1.47 1.10 20.37
CA MET A 210 -0.77 2.35 19.98
C MET A 210 -1.72 3.34 19.26
N ALA A 211 -3.03 3.30 19.55
CA ALA A 211 -4.01 4.18 18.90
C ALA A 211 -4.81 4.95 19.95
N GLN A 212 -4.13 5.66 20.84
CA GLN A 212 -4.78 6.62 21.73
C GLN A 212 -3.81 7.71 22.19
N ALA A 213 -3.45 8.59 21.26
CA ALA A 213 -2.97 9.94 21.55
C ALA A 213 -2.95 10.75 20.24
N ASP A 214 -4.13 11.21 19.81
CA ASP A 214 -4.33 12.53 19.19
C ASP A 214 -5.77 12.60 18.66
N ASP A 215 -6.69 12.99 19.53
CA ASP A 215 -7.98 13.57 19.13
C ASP A 215 -8.54 14.38 20.30
N ALA A 216 -7.90 15.51 20.58
CA ALA A 216 -8.56 16.62 21.26
C ALA A 216 -9.00 17.63 20.20
N LYS A 217 -10.32 17.65 19.89
CA LYS A 217 -10.93 18.75 19.16
C LYS A 217 -11.04 20.00 20.05
N PRO A 218 -11.01 21.21 19.48
CA PRO A 218 -10.68 22.43 20.21
C PRO A 218 -11.87 22.92 21.05
N ILE A 219 -11.60 23.36 22.28
CA ILE A 219 -12.52 24.18 23.06
C ILE A 219 -11.92 25.59 23.10
N LEU A 220 -12.61 26.53 22.46
CA LEU A 220 -12.35 27.96 22.56
C LEU A 220 -12.67 28.45 23.99
N GLY A 221 -11.71 29.12 24.64
CA GLY A 221 -11.99 30.13 25.66
C GLY A 221 -11.20 30.02 26.98
N VAL A 222 -10.46 31.11 27.25
CA VAL A 222 -9.88 31.61 28.54
C VAL A 222 -8.61 30.94 29.10
N PRO A 223 -7.74 31.66 29.86
CA PRO A 223 -6.37 31.99 29.46
C PRO A 223 -5.32 31.32 30.35
N MET A 224 -4.14 31.03 29.80
CA MET A 224 -3.03 30.44 30.56
C MET A 224 -2.17 31.54 31.21
N GLU A 225 -2.22 31.58 32.54
CA GLU A 225 -1.25 32.28 33.39
C GLU A 225 0.18 31.73 33.20
N SER A 226 1.12 32.64 33.37
CA SER A 226 2.56 32.51 33.16
C SER A 226 3.30 31.72 34.24
N GLY A 227 4.28 30.90 33.80
CA GLY A 227 5.43 30.50 34.62
C GLY A 227 6.31 29.44 33.94
N PRO A 228 7.59 29.32 34.32
CA PRO A 228 8.64 30.32 34.19
C PRO A 228 9.60 29.98 33.02
N GLN A 229 10.11 31.03 32.37
CA GLN A 229 11.05 30.97 31.26
C GLN A 229 12.48 30.64 31.76
N LEU A 230 13.10 29.57 31.24
CA LEU A 230 14.55 29.36 31.34
C LEU A 230 15.22 29.98 30.11
N ALA A 231 16.16 30.89 30.37
CA ALA A 231 16.80 31.77 29.42
C ALA A 231 17.82 31.05 28.50
N LEU A 232 17.79 31.40 27.21
CA LEU A 232 18.89 31.18 26.27
C LEU A 232 19.57 32.52 26.00
N THR A 233 20.85 32.58 26.35
CA THR A 233 21.73 33.74 26.30
C THR A 233 22.03 34.14 24.85
N GLN A 234 21.91 35.44 24.54
CA GLN A 234 22.23 36.04 23.26
C GLN A 234 23.74 36.32 23.11
N GLU A 235 24.32 36.04 21.95
CA GLU A 235 25.64 36.54 21.55
C GLU A 235 25.53 37.94 20.91
N PRO A 236 26.53 38.82 21.06
CA PRO A 236 26.46 40.23 20.66
C PRO A 236 26.80 40.50 19.18
N PRO A 237 26.37 41.65 18.62
CA PRO A 237 26.49 41.95 17.19
C PRO A 237 27.85 42.58 16.81
N ILE A 238 28.33 42.28 15.60
CA ILE A 238 29.50 42.91 14.98
C ILE A 238 29.06 43.95 13.93
N SER A 239 29.76 45.09 13.99
CA SER A 239 29.53 46.39 13.36
C SER A 239 29.74 46.45 11.83
N GLN A 240 28.98 47.33 11.15
CA GLN A 240 29.11 47.65 9.73
C GLN A 240 30.28 48.59 9.43
N LYS A 241 31.01 48.32 8.35
CA LYS A 241 31.69 49.31 7.49
C LYS A 241 31.62 48.84 6.04
N GLY A 242 30.99 49.66 5.19
CA GLY A 242 30.63 49.30 3.81
C GLY A 242 31.73 49.53 2.77
N LEU A 243 31.42 49.17 1.52
CA LEU A 243 31.76 49.93 0.30
C LEU A 243 31.05 49.37 -0.96
N ALA A 244 30.41 50.28 -1.70
CA ALA A 244 30.16 50.35 -3.15
C ALA A 244 29.39 49.26 -3.96
N VAL A 245 28.17 49.62 -4.38
CA VAL A 245 27.68 49.90 -5.76
C VAL A 245 28.28 49.12 -6.95
N ALA A 246 27.40 48.43 -7.72
CA ALA A 246 27.25 48.60 -9.18
C ALA A 246 25.99 47.86 -9.69
N GLU A 247 25.04 48.63 -10.23
CA GLU A 247 23.98 48.17 -11.12
C GLU A 247 24.57 47.80 -12.49
N ALA A 248 23.99 46.80 -13.16
CA ALA A 248 24.00 46.71 -14.62
C ALA A 248 22.71 46.03 -15.10
N PHE A 249 21.84 46.86 -15.67
CA PHE A 249 20.86 46.51 -16.68
C PHE A 249 21.52 45.72 -17.83
N ASP A 250 20.82 44.73 -18.38
CA ASP A 250 21.02 44.34 -19.78
C ASP A 250 19.65 44.29 -20.49
N ASP A 251 19.68 44.78 -21.71
CA ASP A 251 18.60 45.29 -22.52
C ASP A 251 18.47 44.37 -23.74
N ARG A 252 17.26 43.87 -24.01
CA ARG A 252 16.66 43.63 -25.35
C ARG A 252 15.30 42.95 -25.27
#